data_AF-X1DFG5-F1
#
_entry.id   AF-X1DFG5-F1
#
_cell.length_a   1.000
_cell.length_b   1.000
_cell.length_c   1.000
_cell.angle_alpha   90.00
_cell.angle_beta   90.00
_cell.angle_gamma   90.00
#
_symmetry.space_group_name_H-M   'P 1'
#
loop_
_entity.id
_entity.type
_entity.pdbx_description
1 polymer ?
#
loop_
_entity_poly.entity_id
_entity_poly.type
_entity_poly.pdbx_seq_one_letter_code
_entity_poly.pdbx_strand_id
1 'polypeptide(L)'
;ILHAGGDATGEELEKKLVSHSKGLKQIDFFPEYFVLDILVYKNKCIGVLGMDINTNKIEIHPASNIVIATIDINGEPFIANGSNFIEQNWIKFYPYYKRRDVFIPQFKEGQIITVTGKELLDKKTKPPVRYTQGMLVEKMEELGLGTKATRHTIIQNLILRGYVSGNPLQPSEKAIAVVKMLKKHAEKISSPDMTSELEMYMDGIVRGDETKEDVVDRSRKMLSEVMTVLQNEKDEIVIEDLPLFVAYDIYGGDIFESALLVE
;
A
#
# COMPACT_ATOMS: atom_id res chain seq x y z
N ILE A 1 4.94 8.36 -20.57
CA ILE A 1 4.19 7.81 -19.43
C ILE A 1 2.94 8.65 -19.23
N LEU A 2 1.86 8.32 -19.95
CA LEU A 2 0.54 8.84 -19.62
C LEU A 2 -0.06 7.93 -18.54
N HIS A 3 0.16 8.27 -17.27
CA HIS A 3 -0.59 7.62 -16.19
C HIS A 3 -2.05 8.06 -16.30
N ALA A 4 -2.90 7.20 -16.84
CA ALA A 4 -4.34 7.33 -16.73
C ALA A 4 -4.74 7.07 -15.26
N GLY A 5 -4.70 8.13 -14.45
CA GLY A 5 -4.97 8.06 -13.01
C GLY A 5 -4.62 9.30 -12.18
N GLY A 6 -4.22 10.42 -12.81
CA GLY A 6 -3.94 11.70 -12.13
C GLY A 6 -2.64 11.71 -11.29
N ASP A 7 -2.26 12.81 -10.65
CA ASP A 7 -2.95 14.11 -10.57
C ASP A 7 -2.26 15.20 -11.40
N ALA A 8 -1.16 14.82 -12.06
CA ALA A 8 -0.43 15.61 -13.02
C ALA A 8 -0.90 15.24 -14.44
N THR A 9 -0.97 16.21 -15.34
CA THR A 9 -1.03 15.88 -16.77
C THR A 9 0.23 15.06 -17.11
N GLY A 10 0.11 14.08 -18.01
CA GLY A 10 1.29 13.29 -18.42
C GLY A 10 2.43 14.19 -18.90
N GLU A 11 2.08 15.34 -19.48
CA GLU A 11 2.98 16.40 -19.90
C GLU A 11 3.78 17.06 -18.75
N GLU A 12 3.24 17.21 -17.54
CA GLU A 12 4.00 17.74 -16.38
C GLU A 12 4.95 16.71 -15.77
N LEU A 13 4.52 15.45 -15.67
CA LEU A 13 5.37 14.34 -15.26
C LEU A 13 6.48 14.11 -16.29
N GLU A 14 6.16 14.17 -17.58
CA GLU A 14 7.09 14.12 -18.69
C GLU A 14 8.05 15.31 -18.66
N LYS A 15 7.58 16.56 -18.55
CA LYS A 15 8.45 17.74 -18.40
C LYS A 15 9.36 17.65 -17.17
N LYS A 16 8.89 17.14 -16.02
CA LYS A 16 9.74 16.91 -14.84
C LYS A 16 10.76 15.80 -15.06
N LEU A 17 10.34 14.65 -15.59
CA LEU A 17 11.25 13.52 -15.87
C LEU A 17 12.29 13.90 -16.92
N VAL A 18 11.88 14.55 -18.01
CA VAL A 18 12.75 15.03 -19.11
C VAL A 18 13.67 16.16 -18.65
N SER A 19 13.22 17.09 -17.79
CA SER A 19 14.11 18.14 -17.25
C SER A 19 15.12 17.60 -16.23
N HIS A 20 14.75 16.59 -15.41
CA HIS A 20 15.71 15.89 -14.55
C HIS A 20 16.66 14.98 -15.34
N SER A 21 16.18 14.30 -16.39
CA SER A 21 16.99 13.34 -17.15
C SER A 21 17.93 13.99 -18.17
N LYS A 22 17.60 15.17 -18.71
CA LYS A 22 18.46 15.90 -19.67
C LYS A 22 19.85 16.30 -19.15
N GLY A 23 20.13 16.15 -17.85
CA GLY A 23 21.48 16.30 -17.27
C GLY A 23 22.15 14.98 -16.85
N LEU A 24 21.45 13.84 -16.89
CA LEU A 24 21.95 12.57 -16.38
C LEU A 24 22.57 11.74 -17.51
N LYS A 25 23.90 11.64 -17.52
CA LYS A 25 24.73 10.88 -18.50
C LYS A 25 24.48 9.35 -18.56
N GLN A 26 23.40 8.86 -17.97
CA GLN A 26 23.07 7.44 -17.80
C GLN A 26 21.60 7.13 -18.18
N ILE A 27 20.88 8.09 -18.76
CA ILE A 27 19.52 7.90 -19.28
C ILE A 27 19.54 8.20 -20.77
N ASP A 28 19.47 7.16 -21.60
CA ASP A 28 19.27 7.32 -23.04
C ASP A 28 17.79 7.59 -23.31
N PHE A 29 17.52 8.71 -23.97
CA PHE A 29 16.20 9.07 -24.48
C PHE A 29 16.05 8.51 -25.90
N PHE A 30 15.00 7.73 -26.14
CA PHE A 30 14.63 7.22 -27.47
C PHE A 30 13.52 8.12 -28.03
N PRO A 31 13.85 9.23 -28.72
CA PRO A 31 12.87 10.20 -29.21
C PRO A 31 11.83 9.58 -30.15
N GLU A 32 12.12 8.42 -30.74
CA GLU A 32 11.27 7.67 -31.64
C GLU A 32 10.28 6.69 -30.97
N TYR A 33 10.30 6.51 -29.65
CA TYR A 33 9.35 5.66 -28.92
C TYR A 33 8.54 6.43 -27.88
N PHE A 34 7.21 6.38 -28.01
CA PHE A 34 6.27 6.90 -27.02
C PHE A 34 5.78 5.77 -26.10
N VAL A 35 6.08 5.86 -24.79
CA VAL A 35 5.62 4.87 -23.79
C VAL A 35 4.14 5.11 -23.48
N LEU A 36 3.30 4.20 -23.94
CA LEU A 36 1.85 4.17 -23.71
C LEU A 36 1.54 3.70 -22.29
N ASP A 37 1.96 2.49 -21.92
CA ASP A 37 1.58 1.87 -20.64
C ASP A 37 2.62 0.85 -20.11
N ILE A 38 2.55 0.51 -18.82
CA ILE A 38 3.39 -0.49 -18.15
C ILE A 38 2.54 -1.73 -17.86
N LEU A 39 2.93 -2.88 -18.42
CA LEU A 39 2.21 -4.12 -18.23
C LEU A 39 2.55 -4.74 -16.87
N VAL A 40 1.57 -4.85 -15.97
CA VAL A 40 1.74 -5.38 -14.60
C VAL A 40 0.87 -6.62 -14.39
N TYR A 41 1.46 -7.68 -13.81
CA TYR A 41 0.72 -8.88 -13.38
C TYR A 41 1.18 -9.31 -11.98
N LYS A 42 0.23 -9.51 -11.05
CA LYS A 42 0.49 -9.86 -9.63
C LYS A 42 1.57 -8.98 -8.99
N ASN A 43 1.40 -7.66 -9.13
CA ASN A 43 2.30 -6.61 -8.66
C ASN A 43 3.76 -6.72 -9.17
N LYS A 44 3.96 -7.26 -10.38
CA LYS A 44 5.25 -7.31 -11.08
C LYS A 44 5.12 -6.75 -12.49
N CYS A 45 6.01 -5.84 -12.88
CA CYS A 45 6.15 -5.43 -14.27
C CYS A 45 6.58 -6.63 -15.13
N ILE A 46 5.81 -6.92 -16.17
CA ILE A 46 6.02 -7.99 -17.15
C ILE A 46 6.34 -7.46 -18.56
N GLY A 47 6.27 -6.15 -18.78
CA GLY A 47 6.64 -5.51 -20.05
C GLY A 47 6.23 -4.04 -20.11
N VAL A 48 6.49 -3.41 -21.25
CA VAL A 48 6.05 -2.05 -21.57
C VAL A 48 5.32 -2.08 -22.92
N LEU A 49 4.22 -1.34 -23.01
CA LEU A 49 3.52 -1.06 -24.25
C LEU A 49 4.09 0.25 -24.83
N GLY A 50 4.75 0.16 -25.97
CA GLY A 50 5.34 1.29 -26.69
C GLY A 50 4.58 1.58 -27.99
N MET A 51 4.69 2.81 -28.47
CA MET A 51 4.36 3.18 -29.84
C MET A 51 5.61 3.73 -30.52
N ASP A 52 6.04 3.10 -31.61
CA ASP A 52 7.09 3.60 -32.49
C ASP A 52 6.51 4.75 -33.33
N ILE A 53 7.07 5.95 -33.18
CA ILE A 53 6.56 7.21 -33.77
C ILE A 53 6.87 7.27 -35.28
N ASN A 54 7.93 6.59 -35.74
CA ASN A 54 8.32 6.57 -37.15
C ASN A 54 7.42 5.66 -37.99
N THR A 55 6.96 4.55 -37.40
CA THR A 55 6.16 3.51 -38.06
C THR A 55 4.69 3.51 -37.66
N ASN A 56 4.31 4.29 -36.63
CA ASN A 56 3.01 4.29 -35.98
C ASN A 56 2.54 2.91 -35.48
N LYS A 57 3.47 2.00 -35.19
CA LYS A 57 3.17 0.66 -34.67
C LYS A 57 3.15 0.65 -33.16
N ILE A 58 2.18 -0.06 -32.60
CA ILE A 58 2.15 -0.41 -31.18
C ILE A 58 2.92 -1.72 -30.98
N GLU A 59 3.89 -1.70 -30.09
CA GLU A 59 4.75 -2.85 -29.79
C GLU A 59 4.73 -3.19 -28.30
N ILE A 60 4.83 -4.48 -27.99
CA ILE A 60 4.92 -5.00 -26.63
C ILE A 60 6.36 -5.46 -26.41
N HIS A 61 7.04 -4.86 -25.44
CA HIS A 61 8.39 -5.25 -25.04
C HIS A 61 8.32 -6.08 -23.75
N PRO A 62 8.27 -7.43 -23.81
CA PRO A 62 8.16 -8.28 -22.64
C PRO A 62 9.43 -8.27 -21.79
N ALA A 63 9.27 -8.47 -20.49
CA ALA A 63 10.33 -8.31 -19.50
C ALA A 63 10.97 -9.63 -19.00
N SER A 64 10.62 -10.82 -19.51
CA SER A 64 11.33 -12.08 -19.17
C SER A 64 10.87 -13.28 -20.00
N ASN A 65 11.76 -14.25 -20.21
CA ASN A 65 11.38 -15.64 -20.44
C ASN A 65 10.99 -16.30 -19.10
N ILE A 66 10.02 -17.20 -19.12
CA ILE A 66 9.63 -18.02 -17.96
C ILE A 66 9.57 -19.47 -18.43
N VAL A 67 10.36 -20.33 -17.79
CA VAL A 67 10.41 -21.77 -18.08
C VAL A 67 9.92 -22.50 -16.84
N ILE A 68 8.89 -23.33 -16.99
CA ILE A 68 8.35 -24.14 -15.90
C ILE A 68 8.52 -25.60 -16.31
N ALA A 69 9.19 -26.39 -15.48
CA ALA A 69 9.32 -27.83 -15.67
C ALA A 69 8.62 -28.55 -14.51
N THR A 70 7.64 -29.38 -14.84
CA THR A 70 7.04 -30.34 -13.91
C THR A 70 7.79 -31.66 -14.05
N ILE A 71 8.25 -32.20 -12.92
CA ILE A 71 9.11 -33.37 -12.83
C ILE A 71 8.39 -34.38 -11.94
N ASP A 72 8.08 -35.55 -12.48
CA ASP A 72 7.64 -36.68 -11.66
C ASP A 72 8.86 -37.32 -10.96
N ILE A 73 8.76 -37.50 -9.65
CA ILE A 73 9.70 -38.29 -8.87
C ILE A 73 8.91 -39.39 -8.15
N ASN A 74 8.76 -40.53 -8.82
CA ASN A 74 8.08 -41.72 -8.29
C ASN A 74 6.61 -41.47 -7.94
N GLY A 75 5.88 -40.81 -8.86
CA GLY A 75 4.47 -40.45 -8.72
C GLY A 75 4.20 -39.10 -8.04
N GLU A 76 5.24 -38.47 -7.47
CA GLU A 76 5.12 -37.17 -6.80
C GLU A 76 5.59 -36.02 -7.72
N PRO A 77 4.75 -34.98 -7.96
CA PRO A 77 5.09 -33.89 -8.86
C PRO A 77 5.91 -32.78 -8.17
N PHE A 78 7.11 -32.53 -8.70
CA PHE A 78 7.98 -31.41 -8.32
C PHE A 78 7.99 -30.34 -9.41
N ILE A 79 8.14 -29.07 -9.02
CA ILE A 79 8.12 -27.93 -9.96
C ILE A 79 9.45 -27.17 -9.89
N ALA A 80 10.15 -27.09 -11.01
CA ALA A 80 11.28 -26.19 -11.22
C ALA A 80 10.84 -24.95 -12.01
N ASN A 81 11.11 -23.76 -11.45
CA ASN A 81 10.73 -22.48 -12.06
C ASN A 81 11.97 -21.68 -12.45
N GLY A 82 12.14 -21.45 -13.75
CA GLY A 82 13.14 -20.57 -14.35
C GLY A 82 12.52 -19.25 -14.81
N SER A 83 13.29 -18.17 -14.70
CA SER A 83 12.88 -16.82 -15.00
C SER A 83 14.14 -16.01 -15.30
N ASN A 84 14.39 -15.68 -16.57
CA ASN A 84 15.53 -14.85 -16.96
C ASN A 84 15.14 -13.82 -18.02
N PHE A 85 15.90 -12.73 -18.11
CA PHE A 85 15.76 -11.81 -19.23
C PHE A 85 16.20 -12.49 -20.53
N ILE A 86 15.44 -12.29 -21.61
CA ILE A 86 15.90 -12.59 -22.98
C ILE A 86 16.79 -11.45 -23.43
N GLU A 87 16.29 -10.23 -23.26
CA GLU A 87 16.98 -8.96 -23.48
C GLU A 87 16.66 -8.03 -22.31
N GLN A 88 17.63 -7.20 -21.91
CA GLN A 88 17.44 -6.32 -20.74
C GLN A 88 16.56 -5.10 -21.05
N ASN A 89 16.43 -4.70 -22.31
CA ASN A 89 15.53 -3.64 -22.80
C ASN A 89 15.49 -2.41 -21.88
N TRP A 90 14.33 -1.97 -21.40
CA TRP A 90 14.21 -0.78 -20.53
C TRP A 90 14.92 -0.93 -19.16
N ILE A 91 15.13 -2.15 -18.69
CA ILE A 91 15.72 -2.42 -17.35
C ILE A 91 17.20 -2.05 -17.32
N LYS A 92 17.89 -2.08 -18.47
CA LYS A 92 19.28 -1.57 -18.59
C LYS A 92 19.39 -0.09 -18.19
N PHE A 93 18.28 0.66 -18.27
CA PHE A 93 18.18 2.09 -17.97
C PHE A 93 17.46 2.40 -16.64
N TYR A 94 16.95 1.39 -15.93
CA TYR A 94 16.24 1.57 -14.66
C TYR A 94 16.87 0.73 -13.53
N PRO A 95 18.06 1.12 -13.02
CA PRO A 95 18.89 0.31 -12.12
C PRO A 95 18.29 0.07 -10.72
N TYR A 96 17.15 0.68 -10.43
CA TYR A 96 16.36 0.45 -9.22
C TYR A 96 15.53 -0.85 -9.29
N TYR A 97 15.19 -1.34 -10.49
CA TYR A 97 14.51 -2.63 -10.67
C TYR A 97 15.51 -3.79 -10.61
N LYS A 98 15.71 -4.34 -9.41
CA LYS A 98 16.62 -5.47 -9.16
C LYS A 98 15.85 -6.78 -9.06
N ARG A 99 15.65 -7.44 -10.20
CA ARG A 99 15.21 -8.85 -10.26
C ARG A 99 16.43 -9.76 -10.34
N ARG A 100 16.42 -10.87 -9.60
CA ARG A 100 17.42 -11.94 -9.74
C ARG A 100 16.92 -12.93 -10.77
N ASP A 101 17.71 -13.17 -11.81
CA ASP A 101 17.44 -14.24 -12.75
C ASP A 101 17.62 -15.60 -12.08
N VAL A 102 16.71 -16.51 -12.39
CA VAL A 102 16.72 -17.91 -11.96
C VAL A 102 16.84 -18.75 -13.21
N PHE A 103 18.07 -19.17 -13.54
CA PHE A 103 18.30 -20.07 -14.65
C PHE A 103 18.00 -21.50 -14.22
N ILE A 104 17.25 -22.23 -15.05
CA ILE A 104 17.11 -23.69 -14.95
C ILE A 104 17.65 -24.33 -16.24
N PRO A 105 18.09 -25.60 -16.20
CA PRO A 105 18.47 -26.32 -17.42
C PRO A 105 17.32 -26.38 -18.43
N GLN A 106 17.66 -26.52 -19.71
CA GLN A 106 16.66 -26.88 -20.72
C GLN A 106 16.27 -28.35 -20.55
N PHE A 107 14.97 -28.62 -20.54
CA PHE A 107 14.40 -29.96 -20.48
C PHE A 107 13.64 -30.27 -21.78
N LYS A 108 13.52 -31.55 -22.12
CA LYS A 108 12.58 -32.05 -23.12
C LYS A 108 11.46 -32.83 -22.44
N GLU A 109 10.26 -32.81 -23.02
CA GLU A 109 9.18 -33.68 -22.57
C GLU A 109 9.60 -35.15 -22.67
N GLY A 110 9.26 -35.95 -21.65
CA GLY A 110 9.70 -37.35 -21.53
C GLY A 110 11.19 -37.54 -21.19
N GLN A 111 11.96 -36.48 -20.92
CA GLN A 111 13.36 -36.61 -20.50
C GLN A 111 13.46 -37.26 -19.12
N ILE A 112 14.10 -38.43 -19.07
CA ILE A 112 14.46 -39.10 -17.82
C ILE A 112 15.61 -38.32 -17.16
N ILE A 113 15.48 -38.03 -15.86
CA ILE A 113 16.51 -37.37 -15.05
C ILE A 113 16.82 -38.17 -13.79
N THR A 114 18.05 -38.08 -13.29
CA THR A 114 18.50 -38.79 -12.09
C THR A 114 18.53 -37.86 -10.90
N VAL A 115 17.85 -38.22 -9.81
CA VAL A 115 17.90 -37.49 -8.53
C VAL A 115 19.23 -37.77 -7.85
N THR A 116 20.07 -36.74 -7.68
CA THR A 116 21.42 -36.86 -7.09
C THR A 116 21.46 -36.69 -5.58
N GLY A 117 20.39 -36.14 -4.97
CA GLY A 117 20.30 -35.92 -3.54
C GLY A 117 18.94 -35.32 -3.13
N LYS A 118 18.70 -35.22 -1.82
CA LYS A 118 17.53 -34.55 -1.24
C LYS A 118 17.94 -33.82 0.04
N GLU A 119 17.29 -32.68 0.31
CA GLU A 119 17.49 -31.87 1.49
C GLU A 119 16.14 -31.61 2.18
N LEU A 120 16.12 -31.67 3.51
CA LEU A 120 14.96 -31.28 4.32
C LEU A 120 15.20 -29.88 4.89
N LEU A 121 14.43 -28.89 4.42
CA LEU A 121 14.59 -27.49 4.81
C LEU A 121 13.69 -27.15 6.01
N ASP A 122 14.28 -26.94 7.20
CA ASP A 122 13.55 -26.38 8.36
C ASP A 122 13.30 -24.87 8.16
N LYS A 123 12.14 -24.54 7.57
CA LYS A 123 11.72 -23.16 7.30
C LYS A 123 10.79 -22.65 8.39
N LYS A 124 11.12 -21.49 8.95
CA LYS A 124 10.27 -20.77 9.92
C LYS A 124 9.48 -19.66 9.24
N THR A 125 8.25 -19.44 9.70
CA THR A 125 7.45 -18.27 9.34
C THR A 125 8.15 -17.00 9.83
N LYS A 126 8.02 -15.91 9.07
CA LYS A 126 8.47 -14.58 9.48
C LYS A 126 7.26 -13.75 9.89
N PRO A 127 7.37 -12.85 10.88
CA PRO A 127 6.30 -11.91 11.17
C PRO A 127 6.03 -11.01 9.94
N PRO A 128 4.80 -10.49 9.78
CA PRO A 128 4.49 -9.52 8.73
C PRO A 128 5.44 -8.31 8.77
N VAL A 129 5.76 -7.78 7.59
CA VAL A 129 6.54 -6.54 7.49
C VAL A 129 5.71 -5.36 7.98
N ARG A 130 6.35 -4.41 8.67
CA ARG A 130 5.71 -3.14 9.04
C ARG A 130 5.47 -2.30 7.79
N TYR A 131 4.36 -1.56 7.78
CA TYR A 131 4.03 -0.64 6.69
C TYR A 131 5.08 0.47 6.54
N THR A 132 5.56 0.69 5.32
CA THR A 132 6.14 1.99 4.93
C THR A 132 5.01 3.00 4.70
N GLN A 133 5.32 4.29 4.54
CA GLN A 133 4.31 5.28 4.20
C GLN A 133 3.55 4.93 2.91
N GLY A 134 4.26 4.47 1.86
CA GLY A 134 3.64 4.06 0.60
C GLY A 134 2.70 2.86 0.74
N MET A 135 3.13 1.81 1.47
CA MET A 135 2.26 0.65 1.73
C MET A 135 1.05 1.01 2.62
N LEU A 136 1.16 2.04 3.48
CA LEU A 136 0.03 2.53 4.24
C LEU A 136 -0.95 3.33 3.37
N VAL A 137 -0.47 4.13 2.40
CA VAL A 137 -1.33 4.79 1.40
C VAL A 137 -2.08 3.76 0.56
N GLU A 138 -1.39 2.72 0.06
CA GLU A 138 -1.98 1.59 -0.65
C GLU A 138 -3.05 0.88 0.22
N LYS A 139 -2.76 0.64 1.50
CA LYS A 139 -3.72 0.00 2.41
C LYS A 139 -4.93 0.90 2.75
N MET A 140 -4.74 2.21 2.84
CA MET A 140 -5.85 3.17 3.00
C MET A 140 -6.74 3.20 1.74
N GLU A 141 -6.14 3.11 0.56
CA GLU A 141 -6.87 3.03 -0.72
C GLU A 141 -7.71 1.75 -0.83
N GLU A 142 -7.13 0.59 -0.52
CA GLU A 142 -7.85 -0.70 -0.48
C GLU A 142 -9.05 -0.71 0.47
N LEU A 143 -9.03 0.12 1.51
CA LEU A 143 -10.06 0.21 2.54
C LEU A 143 -11.03 1.40 2.35
N GLY A 144 -10.93 2.14 1.24
CA GLY A 144 -11.78 3.32 1.01
C GLY A 144 -11.55 4.47 2.00
N LEU A 145 -10.38 4.55 2.64
CA LEU A 145 -10.07 5.55 3.66
C LEU A 145 -9.40 6.78 3.06
N GLY A 146 -10.14 7.88 2.96
CA GLY A 146 -9.63 9.13 2.41
C GLY A 146 -9.49 9.09 0.89
N THR A 147 -9.64 10.26 0.29
CA THR A 147 -9.31 10.52 -1.11
C THR A 147 -7.80 10.53 -1.36
N LYS A 148 -7.39 10.38 -2.62
CA LYS A 148 -5.99 10.43 -3.06
C LYS A 148 -5.22 11.67 -2.55
N ALA A 149 -5.90 12.83 -2.49
CA ALA A 149 -5.34 14.08 -2.00
C ALA A 149 -5.18 14.16 -0.46
N THR A 150 -5.88 13.32 0.31
CA THR A 150 -5.93 13.44 1.78
C THR A 150 -5.09 12.38 2.51
N ARG A 151 -4.92 11.17 1.96
CA ARG A 151 -4.16 10.06 2.59
C ARG A 151 -2.76 10.48 3.07
N HIS A 152 -2.00 11.17 2.23
CA HIS A 152 -0.67 11.68 2.57
C HIS A 152 -0.70 12.64 3.78
N THR A 153 -1.65 13.58 3.78
CA THR A 153 -1.85 14.56 4.86
C THR A 153 -2.28 13.88 6.17
N ILE A 154 -3.12 12.85 6.11
CA ILE A 154 -3.52 12.04 7.28
C ILE A 154 -2.30 11.37 7.90
N ILE A 155 -1.45 10.70 7.10
CA ILE A 155 -0.23 10.05 7.58
C ILE A 155 0.75 11.08 8.17
N GLN A 156 0.93 12.23 7.52
CA GLN A 156 1.75 13.31 8.06
C GLN A 156 1.21 13.84 9.39
N ASN A 157 -0.11 14.02 9.54
CA ASN A 157 -0.72 14.43 10.80
C ASN A 157 -0.52 13.41 11.94
N LEU A 158 -0.54 12.11 11.64
CA LEU A 158 -0.21 11.06 12.62
C LEU A 158 1.26 11.13 13.06
N ILE A 159 2.18 11.46 12.16
CA ILE A 159 3.60 11.67 12.49
C ILE A 159 3.77 12.94 13.33
N LEU A 160 3.20 14.07 12.90
CA LEU A 160 3.31 15.37 13.59
C LEU A 160 2.72 15.35 15.01
N ARG A 161 1.65 14.57 15.24
CA ARG A 161 1.04 14.36 16.56
C ARG A 161 1.73 13.31 17.42
N GLY A 162 2.83 12.72 16.96
CA GLY A 162 3.61 11.73 17.69
C GLY A 162 2.94 10.35 17.83
N TYR A 163 1.94 10.03 17.01
CA TYR A 163 1.30 8.71 17.01
C TYR A 163 2.13 7.65 16.28
N VAL A 164 2.86 8.02 15.23
CA VAL A 164 3.74 7.10 14.49
C VAL A 164 5.07 7.76 14.15
N SER A 165 6.14 6.98 14.06
CA SER A 165 7.47 7.46 13.69
C SER A 165 8.28 6.41 12.92
N GLY A 166 9.42 6.84 12.35
CA GLY A 166 10.36 5.96 11.64
C GLY A 166 9.93 5.55 10.22
N ASN A 167 10.80 4.77 9.56
CA ASN A 167 10.54 4.12 8.28
C ASN A 167 11.21 2.73 8.28
N PRO A 168 10.45 1.61 8.28
CA PRO A 168 8.99 1.53 8.26
C PRO A 168 8.34 2.12 9.53
N LEU A 169 7.06 2.47 9.44
CA LEU A 169 6.31 3.15 10.48
C LEU A 169 6.16 2.27 11.73
N GLN A 170 6.30 2.89 12.89
CA GLN A 170 6.14 2.27 14.20
C GLN A 170 5.18 3.12 15.05
N PRO A 171 4.16 2.52 15.69
CA PRO A 171 3.28 3.26 16.60
C PRO A 171 4.02 3.60 17.90
N SER A 172 3.75 4.78 18.45
CA SER A 172 4.19 5.15 19.80
C SER A 172 3.32 4.48 20.87
N GLU A 173 3.78 4.49 22.12
CA GLU A 173 2.98 4.02 23.27
C GLU A 173 1.65 4.78 23.38
N LYS A 174 1.66 6.10 23.10
CA LYS A 174 0.47 6.94 22.99
C LYS A 174 -0.53 6.41 21.96
N ALA A 175 -0.07 6.03 20.77
CA ALA A 175 -0.95 5.44 19.76
C ALA A 175 -1.51 4.07 20.17
N ILE A 176 -0.68 3.23 20.79
CA ILE A 176 -1.11 1.91 21.28
C ILE A 176 -2.18 2.06 22.37
N ALA A 177 -2.01 2.98 23.32
CA ALA A 177 -2.97 3.26 24.37
C ALA A 177 -4.31 3.77 23.80
N VAL A 178 -4.27 4.79 22.94
CA VAL A 178 -5.48 5.33 22.29
C VAL A 178 -6.22 4.26 21.47
N VAL A 179 -5.51 3.45 20.68
CA VAL A 179 -6.14 2.38 19.87
C VAL A 179 -6.71 1.26 20.75
N LYS A 180 -6.09 0.94 21.89
CA LYS A 180 -6.64 -0.04 22.86
C LYS A 180 -7.94 0.47 23.48
N MET A 181 -7.93 1.70 24.01
CA MET A 181 -9.11 2.34 24.60
C MET A 181 -10.26 2.40 23.58
N LEU A 182 -10.00 2.87 22.35
CA LEU A 182 -11.02 2.93 21.30
C LEU A 182 -11.56 1.55 20.91
N LYS A 183 -10.75 0.49 21.00
CA LYS A 183 -11.22 -0.89 20.75
C LYS A 183 -12.06 -1.47 21.88
N LYS A 184 -11.77 -1.13 23.14
CA LYS A 184 -12.52 -1.59 24.32
C LYS A 184 -13.88 -0.87 24.41
N HIS A 185 -13.90 0.44 24.16
CA HIS A 185 -15.04 1.32 24.47
C HIS A 185 -15.78 1.88 23.24
N ALA A 186 -15.23 1.74 22.03
CA ALA A 186 -15.79 2.40 20.84
C ALA A 186 -15.47 1.65 19.54
N GLU A 187 -15.66 0.33 19.52
CA GLU A 187 -15.23 -0.57 18.43
C GLU A 187 -15.60 -0.03 17.03
N LYS A 188 -16.80 0.52 16.87
CA LYS A 188 -17.35 1.09 15.62
C LYS A 188 -16.50 2.23 15.01
N ILE A 189 -15.82 3.05 15.81
CA ILE A 189 -14.86 4.07 15.31
C ILE A 189 -13.41 3.59 15.29
N SER A 190 -13.12 2.45 15.91
CA SER A 190 -11.81 1.80 15.82
C SER A 190 -11.62 0.99 14.52
N SER A 191 -12.72 0.71 13.80
CA SER A 191 -12.72 0.01 12.52
C SER A 191 -12.67 0.99 11.33
N PRO A 192 -12.20 0.55 10.14
CA PRO A 192 -12.22 1.37 8.94
C PRO A 192 -13.65 1.57 8.39
N ASP A 193 -14.58 0.67 8.73
CA ASP A 193 -15.87 0.50 8.06
C ASP A 193 -16.73 1.75 8.15
N MET A 194 -16.87 2.35 9.34
CA MET A 194 -17.63 3.58 9.55
C MET A 194 -17.06 4.78 8.74
N THR A 195 -15.75 4.83 8.54
CA THR A 195 -15.14 5.89 7.71
C THR A 195 -15.39 5.62 6.24
N SER A 196 -15.19 4.39 5.79
CA SER A 196 -15.42 3.99 4.39
C SER A 196 -16.89 4.12 3.97
N GLU A 197 -17.83 3.86 4.88
CA GLU A 197 -19.27 4.04 4.67
C GLU A 197 -19.61 5.54 4.46
N LEU A 198 -19.00 6.43 5.27
CA LEU A 198 -19.19 7.88 5.11
C LEU A 198 -18.58 8.40 3.80
N GLU A 199 -17.41 7.92 3.40
CA GLU A 199 -16.79 8.25 2.09
C GLU A 199 -17.69 7.78 0.93
N MET A 200 -18.25 6.57 0.99
CA MET A 200 -19.21 6.05 0.01
C MET A 200 -20.47 6.93 -0.11
N TYR A 201 -20.99 7.43 1.01
CA TYR A 201 -22.12 8.38 1.02
C TYR A 201 -21.75 9.73 0.41
N MET A 202 -20.56 10.26 0.71
CA MET A 202 -20.08 11.51 0.10
C MET A 202 -19.90 11.37 -1.42
N ASP A 203 -19.38 10.24 -1.90
CA ASP A 203 -19.32 9.93 -3.34
C ASP A 203 -20.72 9.77 -3.97
N GLY A 204 -21.71 9.32 -3.18
CA GLY A 204 -23.12 9.30 -3.59
C GLY A 204 -23.67 10.69 -3.91
N ILE A 205 -23.29 11.71 -3.15
CA ILE A 205 -23.65 13.12 -3.45
C ILE A 205 -23.02 13.56 -4.77
N VAL A 206 -21.77 13.17 -5.04
CA VAL A 206 -21.07 13.52 -6.30
C VAL A 206 -21.73 12.89 -7.52
N ARG A 207 -22.29 11.67 -7.39
CA ARG A 207 -23.05 11.00 -8.45
C ARG A 207 -24.50 11.49 -8.58
N GLY A 208 -25.04 12.14 -7.54
CA GLY A 208 -26.45 12.51 -7.45
C GLY A 208 -27.38 11.40 -6.94
N ASP A 209 -26.81 10.32 -6.37
CA ASP A 209 -27.56 9.21 -5.77
C ASP A 209 -28.10 9.54 -4.37
N GLU A 210 -27.45 10.48 -3.68
CA GLU A 210 -27.70 10.84 -2.27
C GLU A 210 -27.83 12.36 -2.11
N THR A 211 -28.67 12.82 -1.18
CA THR A 211 -28.75 14.26 -0.84
C THR A 211 -27.74 14.62 0.25
N LYS A 212 -27.31 15.88 0.29
CA LYS A 212 -26.42 16.39 1.34
C LYS A 212 -27.09 16.27 2.72
N GLU A 213 -28.38 16.55 2.78
CA GLU A 213 -29.22 16.50 3.98
C GLU A 213 -29.23 15.08 4.56
N ASP A 214 -29.53 14.07 3.73
CA ASP A 214 -29.55 12.65 4.15
C ASP A 214 -28.20 12.18 4.70
N VAL A 215 -27.09 12.52 4.01
CA VAL A 215 -25.75 12.12 4.43
C VAL A 215 -25.32 12.81 5.72
N VAL A 216 -25.67 14.08 5.92
CA VAL A 216 -25.42 14.80 7.17
C VAL A 216 -26.20 14.19 8.33
N ASP A 217 -27.46 13.82 8.13
CA ASP A 217 -28.28 13.24 9.20
C ASP A 217 -27.88 11.79 9.54
N ARG A 218 -27.46 10.98 8.55
CA ARG A 218 -26.79 9.69 8.80
C ARG A 218 -25.51 9.87 9.60
N SER A 219 -24.63 10.79 9.17
CA SER A 219 -23.35 11.08 9.85
C SER A 219 -23.56 11.52 11.31
N ARG A 220 -24.54 12.42 11.55
CA ARG A 220 -24.95 12.82 12.91
C ARG A 220 -25.41 11.62 13.74
N LYS A 221 -26.27 10.76 13.20
CA LYS A 221 -26.76 9.58 13.90
C LYS A 221 -25.62 8.64 14.30
N MET A 222 -24.72 8.32 13.37
CA MET A 222 -23.56 7.46 13.65
C MET A 222 -22.66 8.06 14.75
N LEU A 223 -22.42 9.38 14.70
CA LEU A 223 -21.64 10.07 15.73
C LEU A 223 -22.35 10.10 17.09
N SER A 224 -23.68 10.29 17.11
CA SER A 224 -24.47 10.27 18.34
C SER A 224 -24.44 8.90 19.03
N GLU A 225 -24.59 7.81 18.27
CA GLU A 225 -24.45 6.44 18.79
C GLU A 225 -23.10 6.23 19.49
N VAL A 226 -22.01 6.64 18.84
CA VAL A 226 -20.64 6.52 19.37
C VAL A 226 -20.44 7.41 20.60
N MET A 227 -20.92 8.65 20.56
CA MET A 227 -20.78 9.59 21.67
C MET A 227 -21.55 9.12 22.91
N THR A 228 -22.72 8.49 22.74
CA THR A 228 -23.49 7.93 23.86
C THR A 228 -22.72 6.83 24.58
N VAL A 229 -22.05 5.92 23.86
CA VAL A 229 -21.21 4.88 24.48
C VAL A 229 -20.04 5.51 25.24
N LEU A 230 -19.28 6.39 24.59
CA LEU A 230 -18.13 7.07 25.21
C LEU A 230 -18.50 7.95 26.42
N GLN A 231 -19.73 8.48 26.47
CA GLN A 231 -20.23 9.24 27.62
C GLN A 231 -20.60 8.34 28.80
N ASN A 232 -21.21 7.18 28.53
CA ASN A 232 -21.62 6.24 29.57
C ASN A 232 -20.42 5.52 30.22
N GLU A 233 -19.33 5.30 29.46
CA GLU A 233 -18.12 4.61 29.91
C GLU A 233 -17.01 5.58 30.34
N LYS A 234 -17.30 6.89 30.40
CA LYS A 234 -16.33 7.96 30.64
C LYS A 234 -15.50 7.76 31.92
N ASP A 235 -16.15 7.31 33.00
CA ASP A 235 -15.49 7.17 34.30
C ASP A 235 -14.57 5.93 34.35
N GLU A 236 -14.87 4.87 33.60
CA GLU A 236 -13.98 3.70 33.45
C GLU A 236 -12.76 4.02 32.57
N ILE A 237 -12.96 4.79 31.50
CA ILE A 237 -11.90 5.22 30.56
C ILE A 237 -10.78 6.01 31.27
N VAL A 238 -11.11 6.76 32.32
CA VAL A 238 -10.15 7.59 33.08
C VAL A 238 -9.25 6.75 34.01
N ILE A 239 -9.72 5.57 34.45
CA ILE A 239 -9.11 4.84 35.58
C ILE A 239 -8.19 3.70 35.13
N GLU A 240 -8.51 2.97 34.05
CA GLU A 240 -7.79 1.71 33.73
C GLU A 240 -6.78 1.76 32.57
N ASP A 241 -7.02 2.54 31.50
CA ASP A 241 -6.43 2.25 30.17
C ASP A 241 -5.46 3.29 29.58
N LEU A 242 -5.29 4.46 30.20
CA LEU A 242 -4.42 5.53 29.69
C LEU A 242 -3.24 5.82 30.64
N PRO A 243 -1.97 5.73 30.18
CA PRO A 243 -0.82 6.23 30.95
C PRO A 243 -0.99 7.72 31.27
N LEU A 244 -0.60 8.17 32.47
CA LEU A 244 -0.74 9.57 32.92
C LEU A 244 -0.29 10.60 31.88
N PHE A 245 0.84 10.36 31.20
CA PHE A 245 1.38 11.26 30.18
C PHE A 245 0.49 11.36 28.93
N VAL A 246 -0.23 10.30 28.58
CA VAL A 246 -1.18 10.28 27.46
C VAL A 246 -2.46 11.01 27.84
N ALA A 247 -2.95 10.80 29.07
CA ALA A 247 -4.16 11.44 29.55
C ALA A 247 -3.96 12.96 29.73
N TYR A 248 -2.82 13.39 30.28
CA TYR A 248 -2.43 14.81 30.33
C TYR A 248 -2.40 15.46 28.92
N ASP A 249 -1.84 14.76 27.93
CA ASP A 249 -1.80 15.17 26.52
C ASP A 249 -3.17 15.24 25.82
N ILE A 250 -4.18 14.53 26.33
CA ILE A 250 -5.53 14.44 25.72
C ILE A 250 -6.51 15.40 26.40
N TYR A 251 -6.53 15.44 27.73
CA TYR A 251 -7.48 16.23 28.50
C TYR A 251 -7.00 17.66 28.75
N GLY A 252 -5.68 17.92 28.65
CA GLY A 252 -5.08 19.19 29.07
C GLY A 252 -4.97 19.28 30.60
N GLY A 253 -3.90 19.93 31.08
CA GLY A 253 -3.51 19.89 32.50
C GLY A 253 -4.63 20.22 33.49
N ASP A 254 -5.43 21.25 33.20
CA ASP A 254 -6.49 21.74 34.11
C ASP A 254 -7.60 20.71 34.41
N ILE A 255 -7.92 19.84 33.43
CA ILE A 255 -8.91 18.76 33.61
C ILE A 255 -8.28 17.56 34.32
N PHE A 256 -6.95 17.40 34.22
CA PHE A 256 -6.24 16.28 34.81
C PHE A 256 -5.97 16.47 36.30
N GLU A 257 -5.62 17.69 36.73
CA GLU A 257 -5.49 18.00 38.18
C GLU A 257 -6.82 17.87 38.92
N SER A 258 -7.94 18.22 38.28
CA SER A 258 -9.27 18.12 38.90
C SER A 258 -9.80 16.69 39.02
N ALA A 259 -9.28 15.73 38.24
CA ALA A 259 -9.57 14.31 38.42
C ALA A 259 -8.74 13.67 39.57
N LEU A 260 -7.50 14.13 39.75
CA LEU A 260 -6.59 13.68 40.82
C LEU A 260 -6.94 14.22 42.23
N LEU A 261 -7.83 15.21 42.32
CA LEU A 261 -8.29 15.82 43.58
C LEU A 261 -9.59 15.20 44.14
N VAL A 262 -10.02 14.05 43.61
CA VAL A 262 -11.23 13.32 44.03
C VAL A 262 -10.91 11.98 44.73
N GLU A 263 -9.63 11.61 44.83
CA GLU A 263 -9.11 10.58 45.76
C GLU A 263 -8.68 11.17 47.11
#